data_AF-A0A855KLQ1-F1
#
_entry.id   AF-A0A855KLQ1-F1
#
_cell.length_a   1.000
_cell.length_b   1.000
_cell.length_c   1.000
_cell.angle_alpha   90.00
_cell.angle_beta   90.00
_cell.angle_gamma   90.00
#
_symmetry.space_group_name_H-M   'P 1'
#
loop_
_entity.id
_entity.type
_entity.pdbx_description
1 polymer ?
#
loop_
_entity_poly.entity_id
_entity_poly.type
_entity_poly.pdbx_seq_one_letter_code
_entity_poly.pdbx_strand_id
1 'polypeptide(L)'
;MKFRKKPVVIEAITFEELVAHGVANGGNIVNGMPWSFQYKGHGVTHENDNCYLIPTLEGVFRFDRGDMLITGVQGEIYPCKPDIFAMTYETAE
;
A
#
# COMPACT_ATOMS: atom_id res chain seq x y z
N MET A 1 -16.36 -28.68 -9.67
CA MET A 1 -15.60 -28.19 -10.86
C MET A 1 -14.34 -27.49 -10.37
N LYS A 2 -13.25 -27.52 -11.14
CA LYS A 2 -11.97 -26.87 -10.77
C LYS A 2 -11.75 -25.65 -11.67
N PHE A 3 -11.29 -24.54 -11.10
CA PHE A 3 -11.05 -23.28 -11.79
C PHE A 3 -9.64 -22.78 -11.47
N ARG A 4 -9.04 -21.99 -12.36
CA ARG A 4 -7.74 -21.31 -12.15
C ARG A 4 -7.93 -19.79 -12.17
N LYS A 5 -7.15 -19.06 -11.37
CA LYS A 5 -7.11 -17.59 -11.41
C LYS A 5 -6.57 -17.14 -12.77
N LYS A 6 -7.10 -16.03 -13.31
CA LYS A 6 -6.53 -15.40 -14.50
C LYS A 6 -5.18 -14.75 -14.13
N PRO A 7 -4.18 -14.75 -15.03
CA PRO A 7 -2.98 -13.96 -14.82
C PRO A 7 -3.36 -12.48 -14.75
N VAL A 8 -2.83 -11.77 -13.76
CA VAL A 8 -3.10 -10.35 -13.50
C VAL A 8 -1.77 -9.70 -13.14
N VAL A 9 -1.46 -8.60 -13.81
CA VAL A 9 -0.37 -7.69 -13.41
C VAL A 9 -0.94 -6.66 -12.45
N ILE A 10 -0.21 -6.37 -11.38
CA ILE A 10 -0.59 -5.40 -10.34
C ILE A 10 0.49 -4.35 -10.18
N GLU A 11 0.11 -3.19 -9.65
CA GLU A 11 1.07 -2.18 -9.19
C GLU A 11 1.35 -2.40 -7.70
N ALA A 12 2.60 -2.21 -7.29
CA ALA A 12 2.98 -2.23 -5.89
C ALA A 12 4.04 -1.16 -5.62
N ILE A 13 3.94 -0.49 -4.48
CA ILE A 13 4.94 0.49 -4.01
C ILE A 13 5.44 0.13 -2.62
N THR A 14 6.64 0.57 -2.30
CA THR A 14 7.26 0.44 -0.98
C THR A 14 6.71 1.46 0.01
N PHE A 15 7.01 1.26 1.29
CA PHE A 15 6.70 2.22 2.35
C PHE A 15 7.32 3.60 2.08
N GLU A 16 8.59 3.63 1.64
CA GLU A 16 9.31 4.86 1.33
C GLU A 16 8.69 5.63 0.16
N GLU A 17 8.21 4.92 -0.87
CA GLU A 17 7.49 5.53 -1.99
C GLU A 17 6.14 6.12 -1.56
N LEU A 18 5.42 5.45 -0.65
CA LEU A 18 4.18 5.99 -0.10
C LEU A 18 4.44 7.26 0.74
N VAL A 19 5.51 7.26 1.55
CA VAL A 19 5.95 8.47 2.28
C VAL A 19 6.28 9.59 1.31
N ALA A 20 7.06 9.32 0.27
CA ALA A 20 7.43 10.31 -0.73
C ALA A 20 6.19 10.90 -1.43
N HIS A 21 5.22 10.04 -1.79
CA HIS A 21 3.92 10.47 -2.32
C HIS A 21 3.19 11.39 -1.34
N GLY A 22 3.10 10.99 -0.07
CA GLY A 22 2.43 11.77 0.97
C GLY A 22 3.14 13.09 1.28
N VAL A 23 4.47 13.16 1.19
CA VAL A 23 5.22 14.42 1.32
C VAL A 23 4.92 15.36 0.15
N ALA A 24 4.81 14.83 -1.07
CA ALA A 24 4.56 15.62 -2.26
C ALA A 24 3.09 16.09 -2.40
N ASN A 25 2.13 15.34 -1.85
CA ASN A 25 0.69 15.56 -2.09
C ASN A 25 -0.15 15.72 -0.81
N GLY A 26 0.46 15.61 0.37
CA GLY A 26 -0.22 15.59 1.66
C GLY A 26 -0.28 16.94 2.37
N GLY A 27 -0.87 16.93 3.57
CA GLY A 27 -0.99 18.09 4.43
C GLY A 27 0.19 18.23 5.41
N ASN A 28 -0.10 18.18 6.70
CA ASN A 28 0.89 18.40 7.75
C ASN A 28 2.01 17.33 7.74
N ILE A 29 3.25 17.78 7.81
CA ILE A 29 4.46 16.93 7.87
C ILE A 29 5.14 17.17 9.21
N VAL A 30 5.40 16.10 9.96
CA VAL A 30 6.12 16.14 11.24
C VAL A 30 7.25 15.14 11.16
N ASN A 31 8.49 15.56 11.46
CA ASN A 31 9.69 14.72 11.34
C ASN A 31 9.85 14.04 9.97
N GLY A 32 9.44 14.70 8.90
CA GLY A 32 9.49 14.15 7.54
C GLY A 32 8.37 13.14 7.23
N MET A 33 7.44 12.89 8.16
CA MET A 33 6.33 11.97 7.98
C MET A 33 5.03 12.75 7.71
N PRO A 34 4.36 12.52 6.58
CA PRO A 34 3.04 13.10 6.30
C PRO A 34 1.99 12.43 7.19
N TRP A 35 1.22 13.23 7.93
CA TRP A 35 0.27 12.73 8.94
C TRP A 35 -1.02 12.19 8.34
N SER A 36 -1.54 12.82 7.29
CA SER A 36 -2.71 12.34 6.56
C SER A 36 -2.68 12.86 5.12
N PHE A 37 -3.00 11.98 4.18
CA PHE A 37 -2.99 12.26 2.74
C PHE A 37 -3.86 11.25 1.99
N GLN A 38 -4.09 11.50 0.70
CA GLN A 38 -4.79 10.57 -0.18
C GLN A 38 -3.81 9.82 -1.07
N TYR A 39 -4.03 8.52 -1.22
CA TYR A 39 -3.32 7.67 -2.19
C TYR A 39 -4.33 6.82 -2.95
N LYS A 40 -4.35 6.95 -4.29
CA LYS A 40 -5.30 6.27 -5.19
C LYS A 40 -6.78 6.35 -4.74
N GLY A 41 -7.19 7.48 -4.17
CA GLY A 41 -8.56 7.71 -3.69
C GLY A 41 -8.86 7.17 -2.28
N HIS A 42 -7.85 6.64 -1.58
CA HIS A 42 -7.96 6.13 -0.22
C HIS A 42 -7.27 7.07 0.77
N GLY A 43 -7.91 7.31 1.92
CA GLY A 43 -7.32 8.12 2.99
C GLY A 43 -6.28 7.32 3.77
N VAL A 44 -5.04 7.80 3.78
CA VAL A 44 -3.92 7.20 4.52
C VAL A 44 -3.66 8.02 5.77
N THR A 45 -3.54 7.36 6.92
CA THR A 45 -3.34 8.01 8.22
C THR A 45 -2.09 7.49 8.89
N HIS A 46 -1.21 8.38 9.32
CA HIS A 46 -0.02 8.05 10.11
C HIS A 46 -0.43 7.52 11.48
N GLU A 47 0.15 6.39 11.89
CA GLU A 47 0.01 5.87 13.25
C GLU A 47 1.30 6.08 14.04
N ASN A 48 2.43 5.81 13.41
CA ASN A 48 3.77 6.10 13.92
C ASN A 48 4.79 6.13 12.76
N ASP A 49 6.04 6.48 13.04
CA ASP A 49 7.07 6.69 12.02
C ASP A 49 7.45 5.44 11.19
N ASN A 50 6.91 4.27 11.55
CA ASN A 50 7.07 3.00 10.84
C ASN A 50 5.73 2.39 10.40
N CYS A 51 4.59 3.08 10.56
CA CYS A 51 3.27 2.51 10.28
C CYS A 51 2.27 3.54 9.76
N TYR A 52 1.61 3.18 8.66
CA TYR A 52 0.40 3.82 8.18
C TYR A 52 -0.81 2.90 8.33
N LEU A 53 -1.97 3.51 8.51
CA LEU A 53 -3.27 2.84 8.49
C LEU A 53 -3.90 2.99 7.10
N ILE A 54 -4.19 1.84 6.48
CA ILE A 54 -4.73 1.73 5.13
C ILE A 54 -6.17 1.22 5.23
N PRO A 55 -7.18 2.00 4.79
CA PRO A 55 -8.54 1.50 4.68
C PRO A 55 -8.62 0.52 3.50
N THR A 56 -9.10 -0.68 3.77
CA THR A 56 -9.35 -1.73 2.77
C THR A 56 -10.82 -2.12 2.81
N LEU A 57 -11.25 -3.00 1.90
CA LEU A 57 -12.63 -3.52 1.91
C LEU A 57 -12.94 -4.37 3.15
N GLU A 58 -11.91 -4.88 3.82
CA GLU A 58 -12.02 -5.76 5.00
C GLU A 58 -11.79 -5.00 6.31
N GLY A 59 -11.62 -3.67 6.23
CA GLY A 59 -11.34 -2.80 7.38
C GLY A 59 -9.99 -2.11 7.26
N VAL A 60 -9.57 -1.47 8.35
CA VAL A 60 -8.31 -0.72 8.41
C VAL A 60 -7.16 -1.67 8.75
N PHE A 61 -6.17 -1.73 7.87
CA PHE A 61 -5.00 -2.59 8.01
C PHE A 61 -3.75 -1.76 8.25
N ARG A 62 -2.80 -2.34 8.98
CA ARG A 62 -1.47 -1.75 9.19
C ARG A 62 -0.62 -1.97 7.95
N PHE A 63 0.06 -0.91 7.54
CA PHE A 63 1.11 -0.92 6.55
C PHE A 63 2.40 -0.52 7.22
N ASP A 64 3.18 -1.52 7.61
CA ASP A 64 4.43 -1.30 8.34
C ASP A 64 5.60 -1.15 7.36
N ARG A 65 6.68 -0.50 7.78
CA ARG A 65 7.89 -0.36 6.96
C ARG A 65 8.46 -1.73 6.58
N GLY A 66 8.73 -1.92 5.29
CA GLY A 66 9.15 -3.20 4.70
C GLY A 66 8.02 -4.00 4.03
N ASP A 67 6.76 -3.65 4.29
CA ASP A 67 5.62 -4.17 3.53
C ASP A 67 5.57 -3.55 2.12
N MET A 68 4.84 -4.21 1.22
CA MET A 68 4.47 -3.70 -0.10
C MET A 68 3.01 -3.24 -0.07
N LEU A 69 2.69 -2.06 -0.58
CA LEU A 69 1.31 -1.61 -0.77
C LEU A 69 0.90 -1.94 -2.21
N ILE A 70 0.03 -2.95 -2.37
CA ILE A 70 -0.44 -3.41 -3.67
C ILE A 70 -1.73 -2.70 -4.08
N THR A 71 -1.89 -2.46 -5.38
CA THR A 71 -3.16 -1.99 -5.98
C THR A 71 -3.81 -3.15 -6.73
N GLY A 72 -5.02 -3.51 -6.31
CA GLY A 72 -5.85 -4.52 -6.95
C GLY A 72 -6.56 -4.00 -8.21
N VAL A 73 -7.32 -4.88 -8.86
CA VAL A 73 -7.84 -4.65 -10.23
C VAL A 73 -8.95 -3.60 -10.25
N GLN A 74 -9.66 -3.40 -9.15
CA GLN A 74 -10.72 -2.40 -9.01
C GLN A 74 -10.24 -1.12 -8.30
N GLY A 75 -8.91 -0.96 -8.15
CA GLY A 75 -8.31 0.20 -7.47
C GLY A 75 -8.28 0.09 -5.94
N GLU A 76 -8.65 -1.07 -5.39
CA GLU A 76 -8.48 -1.39 -3.98
C GLU A 76 -6.99 -1.44 -3.59
N ILE A 77 -6.62 -0.94 -2.42
CA ILE A 77 -5.23 -0.98 -1.93
C ILE A 77 -5.11 -1.88 -0.72
N TYR A 78 -4.03 -2.65 -0.65
CA TYR A 78 -3.80 -3.62 0.41
C TYR A 78 -2.33 -3.66 0.84
N PRO A 79 -2.03 -3.64 2.14
CA PRO A 79 -0.73 -4.01 2.65
C PRO A 79 -0.44 -5.49 2.37
N CYS A 80 0.77 -5.80 1.91
CA CYS A 80 1.22 -7.15 1.62
C CYS A 80 2.59 -7.37 2.26
N LYS A 81 2.71 -8.41 3.09
CA LYS A 81 3.98 -8.74 3.73
C LYS A 81 5.02 -9.15 2.68
N PRO A 82 6.29 -8.77 2.85
CA PRO A 82 7.31 -8.91 1.80
C PRO A 82 7.56 -10.37 1.42
N ASP A 83 7.50 -11.30 2.38
CA ASP A 83 7.60 -12.74 2.14
C ASP A 83 6.44 -13.26 1.29
N ILE A 84 5.20 -12.88 1.62
CA ILE A 84 4.01 -13.21 0.82
C ILE A 84 4.10 -12.59 -0.57
N PHE A 85 4.55 -11.34 -0.67
CA PHE A 85 4.71 -10.66 -1.95
C PHE A 85 5.70 -11.39 -2.86
N ALA A 86 6.90 -11.71 -2.36
CA ALA A 86 7.93 -12.41 -3.11
C ALA A 86 7.54 -13.84 -3.50
N MET A 87 6.69 -14.50 -2.70
CA MET A 87 6.13 -15.82 -3.03
C MET A 87 5.02 -15.77 -4.08
N THR A 88 4.33 -14.63 -4.22
CA THR A 88 3.11 -14.51 -5.03
C THR A 88 3.33 -13.78 -6.35
N TYR A 89 4.30 -12.86 -6.40
CA TYR A 89 4.51 -11.97 -7.53
C TYR A 89 5.95 -12.03 -8.05
N GLU A 90 6.07 -11.88 -9.36
CA GLU A 90 7.33 -11.69 -10.08
C GLU A 90 7.25 -10.39 -10.88
N THR A 91 8.39 -9.85 -11.30
CA THR A 91 8.43 -8.64 -12.13
C THR A 91 7.78 -8.92 -13.48
N ALA A 92 6.78 -8.13 -13.85
CA ALA A 92 6.14 -8.16 -15.17
C ALA A 92 6.72 -7.06 -16.08
N GLU A 93 6.87 -7.35 -17.37
CA GLU A 93 7.28 -6.40 -18.43
C GLU A 93 6.07 -5.77 -19.13
#